data_AF-E9UQF8-F1
#
_entry.id   AF-E9UQF8-F1
#
_cell.length_a   1.000
_cell.length_b   1.000
_cell.length_c   1.000
_cell.angle_alpha   90.00
_cell.angle_beta   90.00
_cell.angle_gamma   90.00
#
_symmetry.space_group_name_H-M   'P 1'
#
loop_
_entity.id
_entity.type
_entity.pdbx_description
1 polymer ?
#
loop_
_entity_poly.entity_id
_entity_poly.type
_entity_poly.pdbx_seq_one_letter_code
_entity_poly.pdbx_strand_id
1 'polypeptide(L)'
;MNLSVVGAASALPARPFTASELNELSIKRYDLRVAVERGEVLRPFRGVFIPSGVEDTAETRAAAVSRVVTPHHVVSDRTAAWIHGVNTYSLSEQAQIPAIETCARRGYAPTRLEGVDGRSRDLLDRDIMTINGVRITTPVRTALDLGCNLKRREAMAALNELAREHGITRSDLYQELPRFKGRRGVVQLRELVPLLNRHVESQRESWTLLAISDAGLPLPETQVWVDVEGIPTYRLDFAYRLAKVAVEYDGEDHDDPDQRIYDEERRGWLVDHGWIVIVVRRGDFTGDRLDAWLREIKDALTPTYSSRRF
;
A
#
# COMPACT_ATOMS: atom_id res chain seq x y z
N MET A 1 -37.54 -34.24 -29.15
CA MET A 1 -36.81 -32.99 -29.43
C MET A 1 -36.64 -32.26 -28.12
N ASN A 2 -35.43 -32.28 -27.55
CA ASN A 2 -35.01 -31.36 -26.50
C ASN A 2 -33.50 -31.24 -26.64
N LEU A 3 -33.08 -30.32 -27.51
CA LEU A 3 -31.70 -29.88 -27.61
C LEU A 3 -31.47 -28.90 -26.45
N SER A 4 -30.89 -29.42 -25.37
CA SER A 4 -30.26 -28.62 -24.33
C SER A 4 -29.13 -27.82 -24.97
N VAL A 5 -29.38 -26.54 -25.22
CA VAL A 5 -28.35 -25.56 -25.56
C VAL A 5 -27.50 -25.37 -24.30
N VAL A 6 -26.47 -26.19 -24.17
CA VAL A 6 -25.31 -25.86 -23.32
C VAL A 6 -24.66 -24.67 -24.01
N GLY A 7 -25.00 -23.47 -23.54
CA GLY A 7 -24.35 -22.25 -24.01
C GLY A 7 -22.85 -22.40 -23.82
N ALA A 8 -22.10 -22.38 -24.92
CA ALA A 8 -20.66 -22.34 -24.87
C ALA A 8 -20.23 -21.19 -23.95
N ALA A 9 -19.51 -21.50 -22.87
CA ALA A 9 -18.85 -20.48 -22.08
C ALA A 9 -17.96 -19.68 -23.04
N SER A 10 -18.26 -18.40 -23.23
CA SER A 10 -17.41 -17.52 -24.02
C SER A 10 -16.04 -17.51 -23.36
N ALA A 11 -15.02 -17.99 -24.08
CA ALA A 11 -13.66 -18.07 -23.56
C ALA A 11 -13.18 -16.65 -23.20
N LEU A 12 -12.78 -16.46 -21.95
CA LEU A 12 -12.21 -15.18 -21.50
C LEU A 12 -10.93 -14.88 -22.30
N PRO A 13 -10.67 -13.61 -22.65
CA PRO A 13 -9.47 -13.24 -23.38
C PRO A 13 -8.24 -13.48 -22.50
N ALA A 14 -7.08 -13.76 -23.10
CA ALA A 14 -5.81 -13.90 -22.38
C ALA A 14 -5.13 -12.54 -22.07
N ARG A 15 -5.89 -11.45 -22.06
CA ARG A 15 -5.41 -10.07 -21.85
C ARG A 15 -6.44 -9.23 -21.13
N PRO A 16 -6.04 -8.10 -20.49
CA PRO A 16 -6.98 -7.11 -20.02
C PRO A 16 -7.91 -6.61 -21.14
N PHE A 17 -9.15 -6.31 -20.77
CA PHE A 17 -10.21 -5.86 -21.67
C PHE A 17 -11.18 -4.93 -20.96
N THR A 18 -12.02 -4.26 -21.74
CA THR A 18 -12.96 -3.25 -21.26
C THR A 18 -14.41 -3.63 -21.48
N ALA A 19 -15.31 -2.94 -20.77
CA ALA A 19 -16.75 -3.09 -20.96
C ALA A 19 -17.20 -2.78 -22.41
N SER A 20 -16.50 -1.91 -23.12
CA SER A 20 -16.76 -1.59 -24.53
C SER A 20 -16.38 -2.71 -25.49
N GLU A 21 -15.40 -3.55 -25.13
CA GLU A 21 -14.93 -4.66 -25.97
C GLU A 21 -15.83 -5.92 -25.87
N LEU A 22 -16.81 -5.96 -24.95
CA LEU A 22 -17.61 -7.17 -24.70
C LEU A 22 -18.32 -7.71 -25.95
N ASN A 23 -18.87 -6.82 -26.77
CA ASN A 23 -19.57 -7.21 -28.00
C ASN A 23 -18.60 -7.81 -29.02
N GLU A 24 -17.43 -7.18 -29.21
CA GLU A 24 -16.40 -7.64 -30.15
C GLU A 24 -15.80 -8.97 -29.71
N LEU A 25 -15.62 -9.16 -28.40
CA LEU A 25 -15.13 -10.39 -27.79
C LEU A 25 -16.21 -11.47 -27.67
N SER A 26 -17.46 -11.20 -28.06
CA SER A 26 -18.59 -12.11 -27.91
C SER A 26 -18.79 -12.60 -26.45
N ILE A 27 -18.54 -11.73 -25.48
CA ILE A 27 -18.72 -12.00 -24.04
C ILE A 27 -20.05 -11.39 -23.59
N LYS A 28 -20.96 -12.19 -23.05
CA LYS A 28 -22.21 -11.66 -22.49
C LYS A 28 -21.96 -11.05 -21.12
N ARG A 29 -22.70 -9.97 -20.79
CA ARG A 29 -22.63 -9.32 -19.47
C ARG A 29 -22.92 -10.27 -18.30
N TYR A 30 -23.80 -11.24 -18.51
CA TYR A 30 -24.12 -12.26 -17.51
C TYR A 30 -22.89 -13.14 -17.23
N ASP A 31 -22.25 -13.65 -18.27
CA ASP A 31 -21.07 -14.52 -18.14
C ASP A 31 -19.92 -13.78 -17.46
N LEU A 32 -19.69 -12.52 -17.85
CA LEU A 32 -18.70 -11.66 -17.20
C LEU A 32 -18.97 -11.47 -15.71
N ARG A 33 -20.24 -11.23 -15.33
CA ARG A 33 -20.62 -11.07 -13.93
C ARG A 33 -20.33 -12.34 -13.13
N VAL A 34 -20.70 -13.51 -13.67
CA VAL A 34 -20.42 -14.81 -13.05
C VAL A 34 -18.91 -15.04 -12.91
N ALA A 35 -18.13 -14.72 -13.94
CA ALA A 35 -16.67 -14.86 -13.90
C ALA A 35 -16.03 -13.94 -12.83
N VAL A 36 -16.54 -12.72 -12.65
CA VAL A 36 -16.11 -11.82 -11.57
C VAL A 36 -16.50 -12.37 -10.19
N GLU A 37 -17.74 -12.85 -10.03
CA GLU A 37 -18.22 -13.45 -8.78
C GLU A 37 -17.41 -14.70 -8.38
N ARG A 38 -16.88 -15.44 -9.36
CA ARG A 38 -16.02 -16.62 -9.16
C ARG A 38 -14.53 -16.31 -9.01
N GLY A 39 -14.11 -15.05 -9.16
CA GLY A 39 -12.69 -14.67 -9.14
C GLY A 39 -11.90 -15.11 -10.38
N GLU A 40 -12.56 -15.51 -11.46
CA GLU A 40 -11.94 -15.82 -12.76
C GLU A 40 -11.56 -14.52 -13.49
N VAL A 41 -12.22 -13.40 -13.15
CA VAL A 41 -11.94 -12.06 -13.67
C VAL A 41 -11.91 -11.06 -12.52
N LEU A 42 -10.80 -10.34 -12.41
CA LEU A 42 -10.66 -9.19 -11.53
C LEU A 42 -11.26 -7.94 -12.18
N ARG A 43 -11.84 -7.07 -11.36
CA ARG A 43 -12.39 -5.77 -11.78
C ARG A 43 -11.79 -4.63 -10.94
N PRO A 44 -10.54 -4.22 -11.20
CA PRO A 44 -9.85 -3.24 -10.37
C PRO A 44 -10.44 -1.83 -10.49
N PHE A 45 -11.02 -1.49 -11.65
CA PHE A 45 -11.65 -0.19 -11.90
C PHE A 45 -12.95 -0.35 -12.67
N ARG A 46 -13.74 0.73 -12.71
CA ARG A 46 -14.98 0.76 -13.47
C ARG A 46 -14.68 0.51 -14.96
N GLY A 47 -15.25 -0.57 -15.49
CA GLY A 47 -15.14 -0.91 -16.91
C GLY A 47 -13.83 -1.56 -17.32
N VAL A 48 -12.94 -1.87 -16.37
CA VAL A 48 -11.66 -2.56 -16.60
C VAL A 48 -11.74 -3.98 -16.03
N PHE A 49 -11.36 -4.96 -16.84
CA PHE A 49 -11.41 -6.37 -16.48
C PHE A 49 -10.08 -7.05 -16.78
N ILE A 50 -9.59 -7.85 -15.83
CA ILE A 50 -8.32 -8.58 -15.93
C ILE A 50 -8.61 -10.06 -15.61
N PRO A 51 -8.43 -10.98 -16.56
CA PRO A 51 -8.55 -12.41 -16.28
C PRO A 51 -7.52 -12.83 -15.21
N SER A 52 -7.91 -13.68 -14.25
CA SER A 52 -7.05 -14.05 -13.11
C SER A 52 -5.81 -14.88 -13.49
N GLY A 53 -5.81 -15.50 -14.66
CA GLY A 53 -4.64 -16.20 -15.21
C GLY A 53 -3.59 -15.28 -15.85
N VAL A 54 -3.84 -13.97 -15.94
CA VAL A 54 -2.85 -13.01 -16.46
C VAL A 54 -1.90 -12.64 -15.33
N GLU A 55 -0.60 -12.67 -15.61
CA GLU A 55 0.43 -12.26 -14.67
C GLU A 55 0.23 -10.80 -14.24
N ASP A 56 0.27 -10.58 -12.93
CA ASP A 56 0.02 -9.28 -12.32
C ASP A 56 1.30 -8.42 -12.29
N THR A 57 1.59 -7.79 -13.44
CA THR A 57 2.75 -6.92 -13.63
C THR A 57 2.35 -5.46 -13.84
N ALA A 58 3.30 -4.53 -13.68
CA ALA A 58 3.08 -3.12 -13.99
C ALA A 58 2.60 -2.92 -15.44
N GLU A 59 3.14 -3.72 -16.38
CA GLU A 59 2.77 -3.71 -17.79
C GLU A 59 1.33 -4.16 -18.02
N THR A 60 0.89 -5.22 -17.35
CA THR A 60 -0.50 -5.72 -17.39
C THR A 60 -1.45 -4.68 -16.79
N ARG A 61 -1.11 -4.14 -15.61
CA ARG A 61 -1.89 -3.10 -14.93
C ARG A 61 -2.03 -1.84 -15.80
N ALA A 62 -0.93 -1.38 -16.39
CA ALA A 62 -0.93 -0.27 -17.34
C ALA A 62 -1.73 -0.60 -18.61
N ALA A 63 -1.61 -1.81 -19.17
CA ALA A 63 -2.39 -2.25 -20.32
C ALA A 63 -3.90 -2.09 -20.07
N ALA A 64 -4.34 -2.51 -18.88
CA ALA A 64 -5.73 -2.45 -18.47
C ALA A 64 -6.25 -1.00 -18.42
N VAL A 65 -5.47 -0.08 -17.85
CA VAL A 65 -5.81 1.35 -17.75
C VAL A 65 -5.75 2.05 -19.11
N SER A 66 -4.80 1.67 -19.98
CA SER A 66 -4.59 2.26 -21.32
C SER A 66 -5.83 2.27 -22.20
N ARG A 67 -6.75 1.33 -21.97
CA ARG A 67 -7.97 1.17 -22.75
C ARG A 67 -9.08 2.15 -22.38
N VAL A 68 -8.94 2.82 -21.24
CA VAL A 68 -9.93 3.77 -20.73
C VAL A 68 -9.40 5.20 -20.79
N VAL A 69 -8.10 5.41 -20.57
CA VAL A 69 -7.49 6.74 -20.55
C VAL A 69 -7.05 7.18 -21.94
N THR A 70 -7.19 8.48 -22.25
CA THR A 70 -6.70 9.01 -23.52
C THR A 70 -5.19 9.30 -23.46
N PRO A 71 -4.47 9.26 -24.60
CA PRO A 71 -3.01 9.47 -24.62
C PRO A 71 -2.55 10.82 -24.04
N HIS A 72 -3.44 11.81 -23.95
CA HIS A 72 -3.19 13.15 -23.44
C HIS A 72 -3.29 13.30 -21.90
N HIS A 73 -3.76 12.28 -21.20
CA HIS A 73 -3.78 12.25 -19.73
C HIS A 73 -2.58 11.50 -19.15
N VAL A 74 -2.20 11.88 -17.93
CA VAL A 74 -1.18 11.18 -17.13
C VAL A 74 -1.90 10.47 -16.00
N VAL A 75 -1.77 9.15 -15.90
CA VAL A 75 -2.26 8.36 -14.77
C VAL A 75 -1.50 8.79 -13.51
N SER A 76 -2.21 9.09 -12.43
CA SER A 76 -1.64 9.66 -11.21
C SER A 76 -2.20 9.04 -9.94
N ASP A 77 -1.68 9.47 -8.80
CA ASP A 77 -2.21 9.17 -7.46
C ASP A 77 -2.36 7.65 -7.21
N ARG A 78 -3.52 7.17 -6.75
CA ARG A 78 -3.72 5.79 -6.30
C ARG A 78 -3.75 4.80 -7.45
N THR A 79 -4.24 5.21 -8.63
CA THR A 79 -4.13 4.39 -9.85
C THR A 79 -2.68 4.25 -10.29
N ALA A 80 -1.87 5.32 -10.21
CA ALA A 80 -0.45 5.23 -10.52
C ALA A 80 0.29 4.32 -9.52
N ALA A 81 0.01 4.45 -8.22
CA ALA A 81 0.58 3.56 -7.21
C ALA A 81 0.21 2.09 -7.48
N TRP A 82 -1.04 1.82 -7.84
CA TRP A 82 -1.47 0.47 -8.21
C TRP A 82 -0.70 -0.05 -9.41
N ILE A 83 -0.50 0.73 -10.48
CA ILE A 83 0.35 0.30 -11.60
C ILE A 83 1.79 0.03 -11.13
N HIS A 84 2.32 0.84 -10.21
CA HIS A 84 3.66 0.68 -9.62
C HIS A 84 3.79 -0.43 -8.58
N GLY A 85 2.83 -1.36 -8.49
CA GLY A 85 2.91 -2.48 -7.54
C GLY A 85 2.17 -2.26 -6.22
N VAL A 86 1.84 -1.01 -5.86
CA VAL A 86 1.42 -0.60 -4.52
C VAL A 86 -0.10 -0.37 -4.43
N ASN A 87 -0.81 -1.18 -3.64
CA ASN A 87 -2.25 -1.05 -3.48
C ASN A 87 -2.62 -0.20 -2.26
N THR A 88 -3.06 1.03 -2.51
CA THR A 88 -3.43 1.97 -1.43
C THR A 88 -4.92 2.00 -1.09
N TYR A 89 -5.75 1.20 -1.77
CA TYR A 89 -7.19 1.15 -1.56
C TYR A 89 -7.54 0.19 -0.43
N SER A 90 -8.43 0.60 0.49
CA SER A 90 -8.99 -0.33 1.46
C SER A 90 -9.85 -1.40 0.77
N LEU A 91 -10.11 -2.52 1.47
CA LEU A 91 -11.04 -3.54 0.98
C LEU A 91 -12.45 -2.97 0.68
N SER A 92 -12.91 -2.01 1.49
CA SER A 92 -14.21 -1.36 1.28
C SER A 92 -14.22 -0.44 0.06
N GLU A 93 -13.12 0.25 -0.24
CA GLU A 93 -12.97 1.06 -1.45
C GLU A 93 -12.91 0.18 -2.70
N GLN A 94 -12.20 -0.95 -2.63
CA GLN A 94 -12.12 -1.91 -3.74
C GLN A 94 -13.49 -2.54 -4.03
N ALA A 95 -14.28 -2.85 -3.01
CA ALA A 95 -15.65 -3.34 -3.17
C ALA A 95 -16.57 -2.33 -3.88
N GLN A 96 -16.27 -1.04 -3.79
CA GLN A 96 -17.00 0.03 -4.50
C GLN A 96 -16.49 0.27 -5.93
N ILE A 97 -15.39 -0.39 -6.32
CA ILE A 97 -14.72 -0.28 -7.62
C ILE A 97 -14.29 1.17 -7.89
N PRO A 98 -13.05 1.53 -7.55
CA PRO A 98 -12.59 2.92 -7.65
C PRO A 98 -12.59 3.45 -9.09
N ALA A 99 -12.61 4.77 -9.20
CA ALA A 99 -12.38 5.47 -10.45
C ALA A 99 -10.88 5.41 -10.82
N ILE A 100 -10.58 5.52 -12.11
CA ILE A 100 -9.21 5.70 -12.59
C ILE A 100 -8.80 7.15 -12.31
N GLU A 101 -7.70 7.35 -11.59
CA GLU A 101 -7.19 8.68 -11.26
C GLU A 101 -6.18 9.15 -12.31
N THR A 102 -6.46 10.31 -12.92
CA THR A 102 -5.63 10.93 -13.94
C THR A 102 -5.48 12.42 -13.70
N CYS A 103 -4.45 13.01 -14.30
CA CYS A 103 -4.32 14.45 -14.39
C CYS A 103 -3.94 14.93 -15.79
N ALA A 104 -4.47 16.09 -16.12
CA ALA A 104 -4.03 16.90 -17.25
C ALA A 104 -2.83 17.76 -16.84
N ARG A 105 -1.89 17.91 -17.79
CA ARG A 105 -0.80 18.89 -17.66
C ARG A 105 -1.37 20.31 -17.76
N ARG A 106 -0.63 21.27 -17.21
CA ARG A 106 -0.93 22.70 -17.39
C ARG A 106 -1.11 23.02 -18.88
N GLY A 107 -2.21 23.70 -19.21
CA GLY A 107 -2.58 24.03 -20.60
C GLY A 107 -3.57 23.06 -21.25
N TYR A 108 -3.85 21.91 -20.63
CA TYR A 108 -4.89 20.97 -21.07
C TYR A 108 -6.05 20.91 -20.08
N ALA A 109 -7.24 20.63 -20.59
CA ALA A 109 -8.42 20.41 -19.75
C ALA A 109 -8.37 19.00 -19.13
N PRO A 110 -8.72 18.85 -17.84
CA PRO A 110 -8.94 17.53 -17.25
C PRO A 110 -10.01 16.74 -17.99
N THR A 111 -9.90 15.42 -17.95
CA THR A 111 -10.90 14.53 -18.54
C THR A 111 -12.26 14.70 -17.88
N ARG A 112 -13.32 14.49 -18.67
CA ARG A 112 -14.71 14.40 -18.22
C ARG A 112 -15.30 13.01 -18.49
N LEU A 113 -14.45 12.04 -18.77
CA LEU A 113 -14.87 10.66 -19.01
C LEU A 113 -15.50 10.09 -17.74
N GLU A 114 -16.68 9.47 -17.88
CA GLU A 114 -17.36 8.82 -16.77
C GLU A 114 -16.48 7.69 -16.20
N GLY A 115 -16.34 7.63 -14.88
CA GLY A 115 -15.51 6.64 -14.20
C GLY A 115 -14.01 6.96 -14.14
N VAL A 116 -13.60 8.15 -14.62
CA VAL A 116 -12.22 8.64 -14.51
C VAL A 116 -12.21 9.95 -13.70
N ASP A 117 -11.45 10.01 -12.62
CA ASP A 117 -11.19 11.27 -11.90
C ASP A 117 -10.13 12.06 -12.67
N GLY A 118 -10.54 13.19 -13.23
CA GLY A 118 -9.70 14.10 -13.97
C GLY A 118 -9.33 15.32 -13.16
N ARG A 119 -8.04 15.46 -12.83
CA ARG A 119 -7.50 16.67 -12.16
C ARG A 119 -6.53 17.42 -13.05
N SER A 120 -6.00 18.55 -12.58
CA SER A 120 -4.86 19.21 -13.19
C SER A 120 -3.68 19.21 -12.22
N ARG A 121 -2.46 19.03 -12.75
CA ARG A 121 -1.23 19.06 -11.94
C ARG A 121 -0.11 19.80 -12.67
N ASP A 122 0.77 20.38 -11.87
CA ASP A 122 2.04 20.98 -12.26
C ASP A 122 3.12 19.90 -12.46
N LEU A 123 2.91 19.06 -13.48
CA LEU A 123 3.87 18.03 -13.86
C LEU A 123 4.97 18.60 -14.76
N LEU A 124 6.22 18.30 -14.40
CA LEU A 124 7.37 18.41 -15.29
C LEU A 124 7.52 17.14 -16.12
N ASP A 125 8.28 17.20 -17.21
CA ASP A 125 8.48 16.02 -18.06
C ASP A 125 9.16 14.87 -17.31
N ARG A 126 10.08 15.17 -16.37
CA ARG A 126 10.72 14.17 -15.50
C ARG A 126 9.80 13.55 -14.45
N ASP A 127 8.62 14.15 -14.20
CA ASP A 127 7.64 13.59 -13.29
C ASP A 127 6.80 12.49 -13.98
N ILE A 128 6.97 12.31 -15.29
CA ILE A 128 6.18 11.43 -16.13
C ILE A 128 7.09 10.36 -16.73
N MET A 129 6.62 9.13 -16.70
CA MET A 129 7.19 8.02 -17.46
C MET A 129 6.10 7.34 -18.30
N THR A 130 6.51 6.37 -19.11
CA THR A 130 5.58 5.57 -19.92
C THR A 130 5.74 4.10 -19.60
N ILE A 131 4.63 3.43 -19.29
CA ILE A 131 4.56 1.97 -19.13
C ILE A 131 3.49 1.47 -20.09
N ASN A 132 3.85 0.55 -20.98
CA ASN A 132 2.95 -0.02 -21.99
C ASN A 132 2.11 1.05 -22.75
N GLY A 133 2.77 2.13 -23.19
CA GLY A 133 2.14 3.25 -23.90
C GLY A 133 1.32 4.21 -23.05
N VAL A 134 1.15 3.96 -21.75
CA VAL A 134 0.42 4.82 -20.82
C VAL A 134 1.37 5.80 -20.16
N ARG A 135 1.06 7.10 -20.25
CA ARG A 135 1.78 8.12 -19.47
C ARG A 135 1.31 8.06 -18.02
N ILE A 136 2.25 8.00 -17.11
CA ILE A 136 2.02 7.80 -15.67
C ILE A 136 3.03 8.63 -14.86
N THR A 137 2.65 9.09 -13.67
CA THR A 137 3.60 9.73 -12.76
C THR A 137 4.69 8.75 -12.32
N THR A 138 5.95 9.20 -12.21
CA THR A 138 7.04 8.36 -11.68
C THR A 138 6.75 7.89 -10.24
N PRO A 139 7.39 6.81 -9.74
CA PRO A 139 7.21 6.37 -8.35
C PRO A 139 7.44 7.48 -7.32
N VAL A 140 8.51 8.29 -7.50
CA VAL A 140 8.80 9.45 -6.65
C VAL A 140 7.68 10.49 -6.70
N ARG A 141 7.21 10.86 -7.91
CA ARG A 141 6.10 11.81 -8.04
C ARG A 141 4.82 11.28 -7.38
N THR A 142 4.53 10.00 -7.60
CA THR A 142 3.37 9.31 -7.04
C THR A 142 3.42 9.30 -5.50
N ALA A 143 4.58 8.99 -4.92
CA ALA A 143 4.81 9.00 -3.49
C ALA A 143 4.54 10.39 -2.86
N LEU A 144 5.07 11.46 -3.47
CA LEU A 144 4.84 12.84 -3.03
C LEU A 144 3.37 13.26 -3.18
N ASP A 145 2.73 12.90 -4.29
CA ASP A 145 1.31 13.19 -4.54
C ASP A 145 0.43 12.51 -3.49
N LEU A 146 0.66 11.22 -3.21
CA LEU A 146 -0.08 10.46 -2.20
C LEU A 146 0.20 10.93 -0.77
N GLY A 147 1.46 11.25 -0.45
CA GLY A 147 1.81 11.77 0.86
C GLY A 147 1.13 13.10 1.21
N CYS A 148 0.74 13.88 0.20
CA CYS A 148 -0.09 15.08 0.37
C CYS A 148 -1.60 14.79 0.41
N ASN A 149 -2.09 13.83 -0.38
CA ASN A 149 -3.52 13.69 -0.65
C ASN A 149 -4.21 12.62 0.21
N LEU A 150 -3.49 11.61 0.68
CA LEU A 150 -4.03 10.58 1.57
C LEU A 150 -4.09 11.07 3.01
N LYS A 151 -4.97 10.43 3.79
CA LYS A 151 -4.95 10.53 5.26
C LYS A 151 -3.59 10.08 5.78
N ARG A 152 -3.13 10.68 6.88
CA ARG A 152 -1.76 10.57 7.40
C ARG A 152 -1.22 9.13 7.50
N ARG A 153 -2.03 8.18 7.97
CA ARG A 153 -1.63 6.76 8.12
C ARG A 153 -1.46 6.07 6.77
N GLU A 154 -2.42 6.26 5.88
CA GLU A 154 -2.42 5.72 4.52
C GLU A 154 -1.32 6.37 3.68
N ALA A 155 -1.07 7.66 3.88
CA ALA A 155 0.06 8.39 3.31
C ALA A 155 1.39 7.78 3.75
N MET A 156 1.58 7.52 5.05
CA MET A 156 2.80 6.93 5.58
C MET A 156 3.04 5.52 5.02
N ALA A 157 2.00 4.69 4.98
CA ALA A 157 2.07 3.35 4.40
C ALA A 157 2.43 3.40 2.92
N ALA A 158 1.75 4.23 2.13
CA ALA A 158 2.05 4.38 0.70
C ALA A 158 3.47 4.88 0.45
N LEU A 159 3.98 5.81 1.27
CA LEU A 159 5.36 6.30 1.20
C LEU A 159 6.37 5.18 1.45
N ASN A 160 6.21 4.41 2.52
CA ASN A 160 7.11 3.30 2.85
C ASN A 160 7.08 2.20 1.79
N GLU A 161 5.89 1.81 1.33
CA GLU A 161 5.72 0.74 0.34
C GLU A 161 6.31 1.15 -1.02
N LEU A 162 6.04 2.37 -1.51
CA LEU A 162 6.67 2.88 -2.73
C LEU A 162 8.19 3.00 -2.58
N ALA A 163 8.70 3.38 -1.40
CA ALA A 163 10.13 3.44 -1.14
C ALA A 163 10.80 2.07 -1.11
N ARG A 164 10.11 1.05 -0.56
CA ARG A 164 10.58 -0.34 -0.57
C ARG A 164 10.61 -0.91 -1.99
N GLU A 165 9.51 -0.77 -2.73
CA GLU A 165 9.36 -1.32 -4.09
C GLU A 165 10.27 -0.65 -5.12
N HIS A 166 10.48 0.68 -5.01
CA HIS A 166 11.19 1.46 -6.03
C HIS A 166 12.52 2.05 -5.55
N GLY A 167 12.99 1.67 -4.36
CA GLY A 167 14.26 2.14 -3.82
C GLY A 167 14.31 3.65 -3.54
N ILE A 168 13.15 4.29 -3.30
CA ILE A 168 13.07 5.74 -3.05
C ILE A 168 13.73 6.06 -1.72
N THR A 169 14.64 7.03 -1.72
CA THR A 169 15.31 7.51 -0.51
C THR A 169 14.66 8.78 0.02
N ARG A 170 14.93 9.10 1.28
CA ARG A 170 14.54 10.41 1.85
C ARG A 170 15.13 11.58 1.06
N SER A 171 16.36 11.42 0.54
CA SER A 171 17.03 12.44 -0.28
C SER A 171 16.25 12.77 -1.54
N ASP A 172 15.74 11.74 -2.24
CA ASP A 172 14.94 11.91 -3.46
C ASP A 172 13.67 12.74 -3.18
N LEU A 173 13.01 12.47 -2.05
CA LEU A 173 11.82 13.22 -1.62
C LEU A 173 12.17 14.66 -1.21
N TYR A 174 13.28 14.86 -0.49
CA TYR A 174 13.72 16.20 -0.06
C TYR A 174 14.08 17.12 -1.23
N GLN A 175 14.67 16.58 -2.29
CA GLN A 175 15.01 17.36 -3.49
C GLN A 175 13.77 17.93 -4.19
N GLU A 176 12.65 17.19 -4.15
CA GLU A 176 11.42 17.56 -4.84
C GLU A 176 10.43 18.34 -3.96
N LEU A 177 10.50 18.18 -2.63
CA LEU A 177 9.65 18.85 -1.63
C LEU A 177 9.50 20.37 -1.80
N PRO A 178 10.53 21.17 -2.15
CA PRO A 178 10.39 22.61 -2.36
C PRO A 178 9.35 22.98 -3.43
N ARG A 179 9.18 22.14 -4.45
CA ARG A 179 8.19 22.37 -5.54
C ARG A 179 6.75 22.26 -5.05
N PHE A 180 6.51 21.56 -3.94
CA PHE A 180 5.18 21.36 -3.36
C PHE A 180 4.77 22.52 -2.44
N LYS A 181 5.53 23.61 -2.38
CA LYS A 181 5.22 24.80 -1.58
C LYS A 181 3.80 25.31 -1.88
N GLY A 182 3.01 25.52 -0.83
CA GLY A 182 1.63 26.02 -0.94
C GLY A 182 0.60 24.97 -1.33
N ARG A 183 1.02 23.73 -1.61
CA ARG A 183 0.10 22.63 -1.89
C ARG A 183 -0.58 22.14 -0.62
N ARG A 184 -1.89 21.88 -0.71
CA ARG A 184 -2.63 21.21 0.36
C ARG A 184 -1.93 19.89 0.72
N GLY A 185 -1.74 19.63 2.02
CA GLY A 185 -1.09 18.42 2.53
C GLY A 185 0.44 18.46 2.55
N VAL A 186 1.11 19.51 2.04
CA VAL A 186 2.59 19.55 2.04
C VAL A 186 3.18 19.61 3.45
N VAL A 187 2.47 20.16 4.44
CA VAL A 187 2.90 20.16 5.84
C VAL A 187 2.98 18.72 6.37
N GLN A 188 1.92 17.93 6.17
CA GLN A 188 1.91 16.50 6.49
C GLN A 188 3.06 15.77 5.79
N LEU A 189 3.23 15.98 4.48
CA LEU A 189 4.31 15.33 3.73
C LEU A 189 5.69 15.64 4.35
N ARG A 190 5.95 16.88 4.77
CA ARG A 190 7.21 17.26 5.44
C ARG A 190 7.40 16.59 6.80
N GLU A 191 6.33 16.28 7.52
CA GLU A 191 6.39 15.53 8.77
C GLU A 191 6.63 14.02 8.54
N LEU A 192 6.12 13.46 7.42
CA LEU A 192 6.23 12.04 7.12
C LEU A 192 7.57 11.66 6.45
N VAL A 193 8.14 12.51 5.61
CA VAL A 193 9.42 12.23 4.93
C VAL A 193 10.57 11.87 5.90
N PRO A 194 10.76 12.55 7.04
CA PRO A 194 11.74 12.15 8.06
C PRO A 194 11.52 10.74 8.63
N LEU A 195 10.28 10.23 8.62
CA LEU A 195 9.92 8.92 9.15
C LEU A 195 10.02 7.80 8.11
N LEU A 196 10.27 8.12 6.84
CA LEU A 196 10.33 7.15 5.75
C LEU A 196 11.26 5.99 6.11
N ASN A 197 10.74 4.77 6.04
CA ASN A 197 11.48 3.56 6.34
C ASN A 197 11.11 2.45 5.34
N ARG A 198 12.05 2.14 4.44
CA ARG A 198 11.90 1.10 3.41
C ARG A 198 11.90 -0.33 3.95
N HIS A 199 12.30 -0.52 5.20
CA HIS A 199 12.36 -1.84 5.85
C HIS A 199 11.04 -2.23 6.49
N VAL A 200 10.06 -1.32 6.53
CA VAL A 200 8.71 -1.66 6.95
C VAL A 200 8.03 -2.45 5.83
N GLU A 201 7.53 -3.63 6.16
CA GLU A 201 7.05 -4.63 5.19
C GLU A 201 5.54 -4.60 5.02
N SER A 202 4.81 -3.95 5.93
CA SER A 202 3.36 -3.84 5.86
C SER A 202 2.81 -2.42 6.13
N GLN A 203 1.58 -2.19 5.68
CA GLN A 203 0.81 -0.98 6.01
C GLN A 203 0.68 -0.82 7.53
N ARG A 204 0.54 -1.93 8.26
CA ARG A 204 0.26 -1.92 9.70
C ARG A 204 1.49 -1.60 10.51
N GLU A 205 2.64 -2.17 10.15
CA GLU A 205 3.92 -1.72 10.66
C GLU A 205 4.15 -0.23 10.41
N SER A 206 3.79 0.29 9.23
CA SER A 206 3.92 1.73 8.93
C SER A 206 3.07 2.58 9.89
N TRP A 207 1.89 2.07 10.26
CA TRP A 207 1.01 2.74 11.22
C TRP A 207 1.54 2.64 12.64
N THR A 208 2.14 1.51 13.03
CA THR A 208 2.79 1.31 14.34
C THR A 208 3.94 2.29 14.51
N LEU A 209 4.85 2.38 13.53
CA LEU A 209 5.96 3.31 13.53
C LEU A 209 5.48 4.77 13.64
N LEU A 210 4.44 5.13 12.87
CA LEU A 210 3.85 6.46 12.90
C LEU A 210 3.22 6.76 14.28
N ALA A 211 2.50 5.81 14.88
CA ALA A 211 1.88 5.98 16.19
C ALA A 211 2.93 6.17 17.30
N ILE A 212 4.02 5.42 17.27
CA ILE A 212 5.15 5.60 18.19
C ILE A 212 5.74 7.00 18.03
N SER A 213 5.99 7.43 16.79
CA SER A 213 6.51 8.76 16.49
C SER A 213 5.57 9.88 16.97
N ASP A 214 4.28 9.77 16.68
CA ASP A 214 3.27 10.77 17.02
C ASP A 214 3.08 10.86 18.56
N ALA A 215 3.36 9.78 19.29
CA ALA A 215 3.39 9.76 20.76
C ALA A 215 4.65 10.39 21.37
N GLY A 216 5.61 10.84 20.55
CA GLY A 216 6.88 11.41 21.00
C GLY A 216 7.82 10.41 21.65
N LEU A 217 7.61 9.12 21.41
CA LEU A 217 8.52 8.06 21.86
C LEU A 217 9.73 7.97 20.93
N PRO A 218 10.89 7.48 21.42
CA PRO A 218 12.03 7.19 20.55
C PRO A 218 11.61 6.23 19.43
N LEU A 219 12.15 6.39 18.22
CA LEU A 219 11.85 5.45 17.15
C LEU A 219 12.58 4.11 17.40
N PRO A 220 11.90 2.96 17.28
CA PRO A 220 12.53 1.65 17.38
C PRO A 220 13.38 1.34 16.14
N GLU A 221 14.31 0.41 16.28
CA GLU A 221 14.94 -0.26 15.15
C GLU A 221 13.91 -1.19 14.48
N THR A 222 13.89 -1.24 13.15
CA THR A 222 12.97 -2.11 12.39
C THR A 222 13.64 -3.39 11.91
N GLN A 223 12.88 -4.48 11.82
CA GLN A 223 13.31 -5.77 11.25
C GLN A 223 14.57 -6.32 11.95
N VAL A 224 14.50 -6.39 13.27
CA VAL A 224 15.62 -6.71 14.16
C VAL A 224 15.73 -8.22 14.35
N TRP A 225 16.86 -8.79 13.95
CA TRP A 225 17.22 -10.17 14.30
C TRP A 225 17.76 -10.28 15.73
N VAL A 226 17.28 -11.31 16.43
CA VAL A 226 17.73 -11.77 17.74
C VAL A 226 18.34 -13.15 17.56
N ASP A 227 19.56 -13.30 18.09
CA ASP A 227 20.34 -14.51 17.97
C ASP A 227 20.00 -15.52 19.09
N VAL A 228 19.79 -16.78 18.71
CA VAL A 228 19.71 -17.92 19.63
C VAL A 228 21.01 -18.71 19.43
N GLU A 229 21.81 -18.83 20.49
CA GLU A 229 23.11 -19.54 20.44
C GLU A 229 24.06 -19.05 19.33
N GLY A 230 23.98 -17.76 18.99
CA GLY A 230 24.81 -17.12 17.95
C GLY A 230 24.27 -17.27 16.52
N ILE A 231 23.06 -17.80 16.36
CA ILE A 231 22.37 -17.93 15.07
C ILE A 231 21.21 -16.93 15.03
N PRO A 232 21.09 -16.07 13.99
CA PRO A 232 19.92 -15.22 13.80
C PRO A 232 18.66 -16.07 13.64
N THR A 233 17.79 -16.11 14.65
CA THR A 233 16.65 -17.04 14.69
C THR A 233 15.31 -16.31 14.68
N TYR A 234 15.16 -15.28 15.51
CA TYR A 234 13.89 -14.55 15.62
C TYR A 234 14.02 -13.15 15.04
N ARG A 235 13.16 -12.82 14.07
CA ARG A 235 13.06 -11.47 13.50
C ARG A 235 11.89 -10.73 14.13
N LEU A 236 12.16 -9.58 14.75
CA LEU A 236 11.19 -8.69 15.37
C LEU A 236 10.85 -7.54 14.42
N ASP A 237 9.58 -7.16 14.30
CA ASP A 237 9.16 -6.03 13.46
C ASP A 237 9.81 -4.72 13.93
N PHE A 238 9.73 -4.47 15.24
CA PHE A 238 10.30 -3.30 15.89
C PHE A 238 10.97 -3.70 17.21
N ALA A 239 12.14 -3.13 17.49
CA ALA A 239 12.82 -3.37 18.75
C ALA A 239 13.56 -2.16 19.31
N TYR A 240 13.57 -2.05 20.63
CA TYR A 240 14.48 -1.22 21.40
C TYR A 240 15.52 -2.15 22.04
N ARG A 241 16.59 -2.50 21.32
CA ARG A 241 17.55 -3.55 21.73
C ARG A 241 18.10 -3.36 23.14
N LEU A 242 18.47 -2.13 23.50
CA LEU A 242 19.03 -1.82 24.82
C LEU A 242 18.04 -2.05 25.96
N ALA A 243 16.75 -1.79 25.71
CA ALA A 243 15.70 -2.00 26.70
C ALA A 243 15.05 -3.38 26.61
N LYS A 244 15.47 -4.21 25.62
CA LYS A 244 14.84 -5.49 25.26
C LYS A 244 13.31 -5.38 25.14
N VAL A 245 12.82 -4.35 24.43
CA VAL A 245 11.39 -4.20 24.14
C VAL A 245 11.17 -4.50 22.67
N ALA A 246 10.28 -5.44 22.37
CA ALA A 246 9.80 -5.77 21.04
C ALA A 246 8.36 -5.26 20.86
N VAL A 247 8.06 -4.69 19.70
CA VAL A 247 6.70 -4.34 19.30
C VAL A 247 6.39 -5.06 18.01
N GLU A 248 5.34 -5.88 18.01
CA GLU A 248 4.99 -6.74 16.88
C GLU A 248 3.57 -6.46 16.43
N TYR A 249 3.35 -6.45 15.13
CA TYR A 249 1.99 -6.38 14.60
C TYR A 249 1.45 -7.80 14.38
N ASP A 250 0.41 -8.17 15.12
CA ASP A 250 -0.31 -9.42 14.91
C ASP A 250 -1.41 -9.21 13.86
N GLY A 251 -1.22 -9.87 12.73
CA GLY A 251 -2.08 -9.78 11.57
C GLY A 251 -3.44 -10.45 11.72
N GLU A 252 -3.65 -11.29 12.74
CA GLU A 252 -4.78 -12.23 12.92
C GLU A 252 -5.37 -12.74 11.59
N ASP A 253 -4.86 -13.89 11.12
CA ASP A 253 -5.58 -14.98 10.41
C ASP A 253 -4.56 -16.03 9.91
N HIS A 254 -3.80 -16.65 10.83
CA HIS A 254 -3.20 -17.96 10.55
C HIS A 254 -4.07 -19.01 11.25
N ASP A 255 -4.99 -19.62 10.51
CA ASP A 255 -5.73 -20.83 10.92
C ASP A 255 -4.82 -22.08 10.99
N ASP A 256 -3.52 -21.90 10.79
CA ASP A 256 -2.50 -22.95 10.87
C ASP A 256 -2.07 -23.19 12.34
N PRO A 257 -2.38 -24.34 12.93
CA PRO A 257 -1.97 -24.68 14.28
C PRO A 257 -0.45 -24.69 14.47
N ASP A 258 0.33 -25.06 13.45
CA ASP A 258 1.78 -25.16 13.56
C ASP A 258 2.43 -23.78 13.67
N GLN A 259 1.90 -22.80 12.92
CA GLN A 259 2.34 -21.41 13.02
C GLN A 259 2.06 -20.82 14.40
N ARG A 260 0.91 -21.14 15.00
CA ARG A 260 0.55 -20.69 16.36
C ARG A 260 1.49 -21.24 17.41
N ILE A 261 1.83 -22.52 17.32
CA ILE A 261 2.79 -23.16 18.24
C ILE A 261 4.16 -22.47 18.10
N TYR A 262 4.63 -22.26 16.88
CA TYR A 262 5.89 -21.58 16.63
C TYR A 262 5.91 -20.16 17.22
N ASP A 263 4.84 -19.38 17.03
CA ASP A 263 4.73 -18.02 17.55
C ASP A 263 4.69 -17.99 19.09
N GLU A 264 4.00 -18.95 19.72
CA GLU A 264 3.97 -19.13 21.17
C GLU A 264 5.35 -19.50 21.73
N GLU A 265 6.05 -20.48 21.13
CA GLU A 265 7.41 -20.88 21.51
C GLU A 265 8.41 -19.73 21.36
N ARG A 266 8.36 -19.02 20.23
CA ARG A 266 9.17 -17.83 19.95
C ARG A 266 8.94 -16.75 21.01
N ARG A 267 7.68 -16.46 21.34
CA ARG A 267 7.36 -15.45 22.37
C ARG A 267 7.82 -15.89 23.75
N GLY A 268 7.63 -17.16 24.11
CA GLY A 268 8.14 -17.74 25.36
C GLY A 268 9.65 -17.58 25.48
N TRP A 269 10.39 -17.94 24.43
CA TRP A 269 11.84 -17.78 24.42
C TRP A 269 12.27 -16.33 24.60
N LEU A 270 11.64 -15.39 23.89
CA LEU A 270 11.95 -13.95 24.02
C LEU A 270 11.76 -13.48 25.47
N VAL A 271 10.64 -13.85 26.10
CA VAL A 271 10.33 -13.50 27.49
C VAL A 271 11.34 -14.10 28.46
N ASP A 272 11.70 -15.38 28.30
CA ASP A 272 12.71 -16.05 29.12
C ASP A 272 14.09 -15.39 29.02
N HIS A 273 14.36 -14.71 27.90
CA HIS A 273 15.59 -13.96 27.67
C HIS A 273 15.46 -12.45 27.99
N GLY A 274 14.41 -12.09 28.73
CA GLY A 274 14.20 -10.76 29.29
C GLY A 274 13.65 -9.74 28.31
N TRP A 275 13.02 -10.20 27.21
CA TRP A 275 12.30 -9.30 26.31
C TRP A 275 10.88 -9.04 26.80
N ILE A 276 10.47 -7.77 26.69
CA ILE A 276 9.07 -7.35 26.81
C ILE A 276 8.48 -7.36 25.40
N VAL A 277 7.50 -8.21 25.13
CA VAL A 277 6.87 -8.35 23.81
C VAL A 277 5.47 -7.76 23.81
N ILE A 278 5.34 -6.60 23.17
CA ILE A 278 4.10 -5.83 23.04
C ILE A 278 3.48 -6.15 21.68
N VAL A 279 2.24 -6.65 21.69
CA VAL A 279 1.55 -7.05 20.46
C VAL A 279 0.48 -6.02 20.11
N VAL A 280 0.54 -5.50 18.89
CA VAL A 280 -0.40 -4.53 18.33
C VAL A 280 -1.29 -5.25 17.33
N ARG A 281 -2.60 -5.17 17.51
CA ARG A 281 -3.59 -5.80 16.61
C ARG A 281 -4.30 -4.78 15.75
N ARG A 282 -5.04 -5.27 14.75
CA ARG A 282 -5.83 -4.45 13.80
C ARG A 282 -6.70 -3.38 14.50
N GLY A 283 -7.27 -3.70 15.66
CA GLY A 283 -8.17 -2.83 16.44
C GLY A 283 -7.48 -1.82 17.36
N ASP A 284 -6.15 -1.84 17.46
CA ASP A 284 -5.43 -1.12 18.52
C ASP A 284 -4.89 0.25 18.08
N PHE A 285 -5.33 0.73 16.91
CA PHE A 285 -4.90 2.01 16.36
C PHE A 285 -5.83 3.18 16.73
N THR A 286 -6.75 3.04 17.69
CA THR A 286 -7.66 4.13 18.10
C THR A 286 -8.05 4.07 19.58
N GLY A 287 -8.29 5.25 20.18
CA GLY A 287 -8.83 5.38 21.54
C GLY A 287 -7.96 4.74 22.63
N ASP A 288 -8.60 4.23 23.68
CA ASP A 288 -7.91 3.67 24.86
C ASP A 288 -6.93 2.55 24.51
N ARG A 289 -7.21 1.77 23.46
CA ARG A 289 -6.32 0.68 23.03
C ARG A 289 -5.00 1.22 22.48
N LEU A 290 -5.05 2.28 21.69
CA LEU A 290 -3.86 2.97 21.19
C LEU A 290 -3.03 3.50 22.35
N ASP A 291 -3.69 4.18 23.29
CA ASP A 291 -3.02 4.77 24.45
C ASP A 291 -2.41 3.69 25.37
N ALA A 292 -3.03 2.51 25.45
CA ALA A 292 -2.57 1.41 26.30
C ALA A 292 -1.22 0.86 25.85
N TRP A 293 -1.07 0.44 24.58
CA TRP A 293 0.20 -0.15 24.13
C TRP A 293 1.31 0.90 24.00
N LEU A 294 0.97 2.16 23.68
CA LEU A 294 1.96 3.26 23.71
C LEU A 294 2.47 3.52 25.13
N ARG A 295 1.59 3.45 26.14
CA ARG A 295 1.98 3.56 27.54
C ARG A 295 2.84 2.40 27.98
N GLU A 296 2.52 1.17 27.55
CA GLU A 296 3.33 -0.01 27.82
C GLU A 296 4.76 0.15 27.29
N ILE A 297 4.92 0.66 26.05
CA ILE A 297 6.25 1.02 25.52
C ILE A 297 6.92 2.05 26.44
N LYS A 298 6.24 3.15 26.75
CA LYS A 298 6.81 4.23 27.57
C LYS A 298 7.30 3.72 28.93
N ASP A 299 6.50 2.91 29.60
CA ASP A 299 6.81 2.36 30.91
C ASP A 299 8.00 1.39 30.81
N ALA A 300 8.04 0.55 29.77
CA ALA A 300 9.15 -0.37 29.51
C ALA A 300 10.47 0.36 29.17
N LEU A 301 10.41 1.56 28.56
CA LEU A 301 11.59 2.37 28.26
C LEU A 301 12.09 3.20 29.45
N THR A 302 11.25 3.44 30.45
CA THR A 302 11.57 4.34 31.57
C THR A 302 12.83 3.92 32.37
N PRO A 303 13.03 2.64 32.74
CA PRO A 303 14.23 2.20 33.46
C PRO A 303 15.53 2.47 32.69
N THR A 304 15.48 2.42 31.36
CA THR A 304 16.65 2.43 30.48
C THR A 304 17.02 3.86 30.03
N TYR A 305 16.03 4.74 29.87
CA TYR A 305 16.23 6.10 29.33
C TYR A 305 16.17 7.23 30.39
N SER A 306 15.80 6.94 31.64
CA SER A 306 15.76 7.95 32.72
C SER A 306 17.13 8.59 33.06
N SER A 307 18.25 7.99 32.60
CA SER A 307 19.60 8.56 32.76
C SER A 307 20.05 9.47 31.60
N ARG A 308 19.28 9.59 30.52
CA ARG A 308 19.57 10.46 29.37
C ARG A 308 18.32 11.25 29.02
N ARG A 309 18.22 12.48 29.52
CA ARG A 309 17.19 13.43 29.09
C ARG A 309 17.27 13.62 27.57
N PHE A 310 16.13 13.47 26.90
CA PHE A 310 15.87 13.98 25.56
C PHE A 310 15.80 15.51 25.57
#